data_AF-A0AAV0H0A8-F1
#
_entry.id   AF-A0AAV0H0A8-F1
#
_cell.length_a   1.000
_cell.length_b   1.000
_cell.length_c   1.000
_cell.angle_alpha   90.00
_cell.angle_beta   90.00
_cell.angle_gamma   90.00
#
_symmetry.space_group_name_H-M   'P 1'
#
loop_
_entity.id
_entity.type
_entity.pdbx_description
1 polymer ?
#
loop_
_entity_poly.entity_id
_entity_poly.type
_entity_poly.pdbx_seq_one_letter_code
_entity_poly.pdbx_strand_id
1 'polypeptide(L)'
;MLVVVLGFSLLSHPFSLLVLLSLLASWIFLYLFRPSDQPVVILGRTFSERETLGVLLVSTIVVVFLTSVGSLLISALMAGVAIVCVHGAFRVPEDLFLDEPQEPANVGLLSFLGGAASSAAAAAAPVVGARV
;
A
#
# COMPACT_ATOMS: atom_id res chain seq x y z
N MET A 1 -13.39 -25.69 -17.91
CA MET A 1 -12.17 -25.52 -18.72
C MET A 1 -10.98 -25.13 -17.85
N LEU A 2 -11.00 -24.00 -17.12
CA LEU A 2 -9.90 -23.58 -16.25
C LEU A 2 -9.47 -24.62 -15.20
N VAL A 3 -10.41 -25.20 -14.44
CA VAL A 3 -10.10 -26.23 -13.41
C VAL A 3 -9.39 -27.45 -14.00
N VAL A 4 -9.77 -27.86 -15.22
CA VAL A 4 -9.18 -29.02 -15.90
C VAL A 4 -7.73 -28.71 -16.31
N VAL A 5 -7.49 -27.52 -16.87
CA VAL A 5 -6.14 -27.05 -17.24
C VAL A 5 -5.25 -26.87 -16.01
N LEU A 6 -5.79 -26.29 -14.94
CA LEU A 6 -5.10 -26.13 -13.64
C LEU A 6 -4.74 -27.48 -13.03
N GLY A 7 -5.67 -28.44 -13.05
CA GLY A 7 -5.45 -29.80 -12.55
C GLY A 7 -4.35 -30.52 -13.33
N PHE A 8 -4.36 -30.43 -14.66
CA PHE A 8 -3.32 -31.05 -15.51
C PHE A 8 -1.95 -30.37 -15.32
N SER A 9 -1.92 -29.05 -15.14
CA SER A 9 -0.70 -28.27 -14.93
C SER A 9 -0.06 -28.55 -13.55
N LEU A 10 -0.88 -28.72 -12.50
CA LEU A 10 -0.44 -29.18 -11.18
C LEU A 10 0.10 -30.61 -11.23
N LEU A 11 -0.59 -31.52 -11.92
CA LEU A 11 -0.14 -32.91 -12.07
C LEU A 11 1.19 -33.00 -12.83
N SER A 12 1.43 -32.06 -13.75
CA SER A 12 2.68 -31.96 -14.50
C SER A 12 3.85 -31.39 -13.69
N HIS A 13 3.60 -30.78 -12.53
CA HIS A 13 4.61 -30.22 -11.62
C HIS A 13 4.56 -30.90 -10.25
N PRO A 14 5.28 -32.02 -10.05
CA PRO A 14 5.19 -32.83 -8.82
C PRO A 14 5.57 -32.04 -7.57
N PHE A 15 6.51 -31.10 -7.68
CA PHE A 15 6.91 -30.24 -6.56
C PHE A 15 5.80 -29.27 -6.14
N SER A 16 5.16 -28.58 -7.10
CA SER A 16 4.07 -27.65 -6.84
C SER A 16 2.88 -28.36 -6.20
N LEU A 17 2.57 -29.58 -6.67
CA LEU A 17 1.50 -30.41 -6.12
C LEU A 17 1.79 -30.79 -4.67
N LEU A 18 3.01 -31.24 -4.34
CA LEU A 18 3.40 -31.60 -2.97
C LEU A 18 3.27 -30.42 -2.01
N VAL A 19 3.75 -29.23 -2.40
CA VAL A 19 3.66 -28.04 -1.53
C VAL A 19 2.20 -27.63 -1.34
N LEU A 20 1.39 -27.61 -2.40
CA LEU A 20 -0.03 -27.26 -2.32
C LEU A 20 -0.83 -28.26 -1.47
N LEU A 21 -0.53 -29.55 -1.60
CA LEU A 21 -1.17 -30.61 -0.83
C LEU A 21 -0.78 -30.54 0.64
N SER A 22 0.49 -30.20 0.96
CA SER A 22 0.92 -29.98 2.34
C SER A 22 0.18 -28.81 3.01
N LEU A 23 -0.02 -27.72 2.27
CA LEU A 23 -0.76 -26.57 2.76
C LEU A 23 -2.23 -26.94 3.01
N LEU A 24 -2.86 -27.60 2.03
CA LEU A 24 -4.24 -28.06 2.14
C LEU A 24 -4.41 -29.02 3.32
N ALA A 25 -3.48 -29.96 3.51
CA ALA A 25 -3.47 -30.87 4.65
C ALA A 25 -3.37 -30.10 5.98
N SER A 26 -2.54 -29.06 6.05
CA SER A 26 -2.43 -28.21 7.24
C SER A 26 -3.73 -27.49 7.57
N TRP A 27 -4.42 -26.94 6.56
CA TRP A 27 -5.74 -26.31 6.73
C TRP A 27 -6.79 -27.31 7.18
N ILE A 28 -6.90 -28.44 6.49
CA ILE A 28 -7.86 -29.50 6.83
C ILE A 28 -7.59 -30.05 8.24
N PHE A 29 -6.34 -30.29 8.61
CA PHE A 29 -5.97 -30.78 9.93
C PHE A 29 -6.36 -29.80 11.05
N LEU A 30 -6.10 -28.51 10.84
CA LEU A 30 -6.34 -27.49 11.87
C LEU A 30 -7.80 -27.03 11.98
N TYR A 31 -8.63 -27.22 10.94
CA TYR A 31 -10.02 -26.75 10.94
C TYR A 31 -11.06 -27.85 10.82
N LEU A 32 -10.77 -28.97 10.14
CA LEU A 32 -11.72 -30.07 9.95
C LEU A 32 -11.59 -31.11 11.05
N PHE A 33 -10.36 -31.46 11.43
CA PHE A 33 -10.09 -32.42 12.50
C PHE A 33 -9.99 -31.78 13.88
N ARG A 34 -9.96 -30.45 13.95
CA ARG A 34 -9.88 -29.68 15.19
C ARG A 34 -11.11 -28.76 15.31
N PRO A 35 -11.93 -28.92 16.37
CA PRO A 35 -12.98 -27.97 16.70
C PRO A 35 -12.40 -26.58 17.02
N SER A 36 -13.03 -25.51 16.53
CA SER A 36 -12.56 -24.11 16.71
C SER A 36 -12.44 -23.69 18.18
N ASP A 37 -13.15 -24.38 19.08
CA ASP A 37 -13.21 -24.03 20.50
C ASP A 37 -11.98 -24.49 21.32
N GLN A 38 -11.08 -25.28 20.73
CA GLN A 38 -9.91 -25.80 21.45
C GLN A 38 -8.62 -25.08 21.01
N PRO A 39 -7.84 -24.48 21.94
CA PRO A 39 -6.56 -23.85 21.61
C PRO A 39 -5.52 -24.88 21.18
N VAL A 40 -4.57 -24.50 20.32
CA VAL A 40 -3.54 -25.43 19.81
C VAL A 40 -2.51 -25.65 20.91
N VAL A 41 -2.42 -26.86 21.45
CA VAL A 41 -1.45 -27.16 22.52
C VAL A 41 -0.28 -27.91 21.89
N ILE A 42 0.88 -27.28 21.83
CA ILE A 42 2.12 -27.91 21.36
C ILE A 42 3.08 -27.91 22.55
N LEU A 43 3.59 -29.09 22.92
CA LEU A 43 4.55 -29.27 24.01
C LEU A 43 4.08 -28.67 25.36
N GLY A 44 2.77 -28.67 25.64
CA GLY A 44 2.19 -28.13 26.87
C GLY A 44 1.98 -26.60 26.87
N ARG A 45 2.31 -25.89 25.78
CA ARG A 45 1.98 -24.47 25.58
C ARG A 45 0.74 -24.33 24.72
N THR A 46 -0.23 -23.54 25.19
CA THR A 46 -1.43 -23.18 24.43
C THR A 46 -1.12 -22.00 23.51
N PHE A 47 -1.35 -22.18 22.22
CA PHE A 47 -1.31 -21.14 21.20
C PHE A 47 -2.71 -20.58 21.01
N SER A 48 -2.78 -19.26 20.90
CA SER A 48 -4.03 -18.57 20.61
C SER A 48 -4.48 -18.90 19.18
N GLU A 49 -5.78 -18.81 18.95
CA GLU A 49 -6.36 -18.97 17.62
C GLU A 49 -5.72 -17.97 16.64
N ARG A 50 -5.57 -16.69 17.04
CA ARG A 50 -4.94 -15.66 16.20
C ARG A 50 -3.51 -16.00 15.76
N GLU A 51 -2.74 -16.62 16.65
CA GLU A 51 -1.36 -17.03 16.35
C GLU A 51 -1.35 -18.20 15.37
N THR A 52 -2.22 -19.19 15.59
CA THR A 52 -2.38 -20.35 14.70
C THR A 52 -2.82 -19.89 13.29
N LEU A 53 -3.80 -18.99 13.24
CA LEU A 53 -4.26 -18.37 12.01
C LEU A 53 -3.15 -17.57 11.33
N GLY A 54 -2.40 -16.78 12.10
CA GLY A 54 -1.26 -16.01 11.59
C GLY A 54 -0.19 -16.91 10.97
N VAL A 55 0.19 -17.99 11.64
CA VAL A 55 1.16 -18.97 11.13
C VAL A 55 0.64 -19.65 9.86
N LEU A 56 -0.64 -20.04 9.83
CA LEU A 56 -1.23 -20.70 8.67
C LEU A 56 -1.34 -19.74 7.47
N LEU A 57 -1.62 -18.47 7.71
CA LEU A 57 -1.63 -17.42 6.70
C LEU A 57 -0.22 -17.16 6.16
N VAL A 58 0.77 -17.00 7.03
CA VAL A 58 2.18 -16.81 6.62
C VAL A 58 2.67 -18.00 5.82
N SER A 59 2.35 -19.23 6.25
CA SER A 59 2.64 -20.45 5.50
C SER A 59 1.99 -20.43 4.11
N THR A 60 0.73 -20.00 4.01
CA THR A 60 0.03 -19.84 2.72
C THR A 60 0.77 -18.88 1.80
N ILE A 61 1.20 -17.72 2.31
CA ILE A 61 1.97 -16.73 1.55
C ILE A 61 3.28 -17.36 1.05
N VAL A 62 4.04 -18.01 1.93
CA VAL A 62 5.30 -18.68 1.58
C VAL A 62 5.09 -19.74 0.49
N VAL A 63 4.03 -20.54 0.58
CA VAL A 63 3.68 -21.56 -0.42
C VAL A 63 3.32 -20.94 -1.78
N VAL A 64 2.60 -19.81 -1.79
CA VAL A 64 2.31 -19.07 -3.02
C VAL A 64 3.60 -18.57 -3.66
N PHE A 65 4.59 -18.12 -2.87
CA PHE A 65 5.90 -17.74 -3.38
C PHE A 65 6.74 -18.92 -3.91
N LEU A 66 6.63 -20.09 -3.29
CA LEU A 66 7.36 -21.31 -3.69
C LEU A 66 6.78 -22.01 -4.92
N THR A 67 5.51 -21.76 -5.24
CA THR A 67 4.85 -22.31 -6.43
C THR A 67 5.15 -21.44 -7.67
N SER A 68 4.92 -21.97 -8.88
CA SER A 68 5.23 -21.27 -10.14
C SER A 68 4.59 -19.87 -10.27
N VAL A 69 3.49 -19.64 -9.55
CA VAL A 69 2.81 -18.34 -9.44
C VAL A 69 3.67 -17.32 -8.69
N GLY A 70 4.43 -17.75 -7.68
CA GLY A 70 5.36 -16.92 -6.93
C GLY A 70 6.50 -16.37 -7.77
N SER A 71 7.09 -17.21 -8.61
CA SER A 71 8.11 -16.81 -9.58
C SER A 71 7.59 -15.76 -10.56
N LEU A 72 6.33 -15.90 -11.00
CA LEU A 72 5.67 -14.93 -11.88
C LEU A 72 5.40 -13.60 -11.17
N LEU A 73 4.92 -13.63 -9.92
CA LEU A 73 4.69 -12.43 -9.11
C LEU A 73 5.99 -11.66 -8.85
N ILE A 74 7.07 -12.35 -8.47
CA ILE A 74 8.37 -11.71 -8.21
C ILE A 74 8.94 -11.08 -9.49
N SER A 75 8.81 -11.79 -10.62
CA SER A 75 9.27 -11.30 -11.91
C SER A 75 8.46 -10.09 -12.38
N ALA A 76 7.14 -10.10 -12.19
CA ALA A 76 6.27 -8.99 -12.55
C ALA A 76 6.54 -7.75 -11.69
N LEU A 77 6.76 -7.92 -10.38
CA LEU A 77 7.12 -6.84 -9.47
C LEU A 77 8.47 -6.21 -9.86
N MET A 78 9.50 -7.03 -10.09
CA MET A 78 10.81 -6.54 -10.53
C MET A 78 10.74 -5.83 -11.87
N ALA A 79 9.99 -6.36 -12.84
CA ALA A 79 9.74 -5.68 -14.10
C ALA A 79 9.02 -4.34 -13.90
N GLY A 80 8.00 -4.30 -13.03
CA GLY A 80 7.29 -3.07 -12.67
C GLY A 80 8.20 -2.02 -12.05
N VAL A 81 9.04 -2.40 -11.07
CA VAL A 81 10.03 -1.52 -10.46
C VAL A 81 11.01 -0.99 -11.52
N ALA A 82 11.52 -1.86 -12.40
CA ALA A 82 12.41 -1.44 -13.47
C ALA A 82 11.75 -0.41 -14.40
N ILE A 83 10.49 -0.62 -14.79
CA ILE A 83 9.72 0.33 -15.62
C ILE A 83 9.54 1.66 -14.89
N VAL A 84 9.18 1.64 -13.60
CA VAL A 84 9.03 2.87 -12.79
C VAL A 84 10.36 3.61 -12.66
N CYS A 85 11.47 2.90 -12.43
CA CYS A 85 12.80 3.49 -12.39
C CYS A 85 13.20 4.12 -13.73
N VAL A 86 12.94 3.43 -14.85
CA VAL A 86 13.17 3.96 -16.20
C VAL A 86 12.33 5.21 -16.43
N HIS A 87 11.04 5.17 -16.11
CA HIS A 87 10.15 6.32 -16.23
C HIS A 87 10.59 7.49 -15.36
N GLY A 88 11.04 7.22 -14.13
CA GLY A 88 11.61 8.21 -13.22
C GLY A 88 12.94 8.80 -13.68
N ALA A 89 13.81 8.01 -14.32
CA ALA A 89 15.09 8.46 -14.85
C ALA A 89 14.92 9.42 -16.06
N PHE A 90 13.88 9.21 -16.86
CA PHE A 90 13.54 10.08 -17.99
C PHE A 90 12.56 11.22 -17.62
N ARG A 91 12.00 11.20 -16.40
CA ARG A 91 11.23 12.33 -15.84
C ARG A 91 12.21 13.43 -15.49
N VAL A 92 12.31 14.43 -16.36
CA VAL A 92 13.04 15.68 -16.09
C VAL A 92 12.39 16.34 -14.86
N PRO A 93 13.13 16.61 -13.77
CA PRO A 93 12.65 17.49 -12.72
C PRO A 93 12.60 18.91 -13.32
N GLU A 94 11.40 19.38 -13.64
CA GLU A 94 11.16 20.70 -14.24
C GLU A 94 11.51 21.85 -13.26
N ASP A 95 11.72 21.56 -11.96
CA ASP A 95 11.83 22.54 -10.87
C ASP A 95 13.16 22.48 -10.09
N LEU A 96 14.30 22.60 -10.78
CA LEU A 96 15.60 22.94 -10.17
C LEU A 96 16.10 24.32 -10.65
N PHE A 97 15.19 25.23 -10.98
CA PHE A 97 15.51 26.64 -11.19
C PHE A 97 15.32 27.41 -9.89
N LEU A 98 16.37 27.42 -9.06
CA LEU A 98 16.56 28.37 -7.97
C LEU A 98 17.16 29.67 -8.49
N ASP A 99 16.53 30.34 -9.46
CA ASP A 99 16.90 31.70 -9.87
C ASP A 99 15.70 32.43 -10.49
N GLU A 100 14.61 32.58 -9.73
CA GLU A 100 13.75 33.74 -9.92
C GLU A 100 13.89 34.62 -8.68
N PRO A 101 14.40 35.87 -8.80
CA PRO A 101 14.37 36.85 -7.74
C PRO A 101 12.94 36.98 -7.22
N GLN A 102 12.83 37.14 -5.91
CA GLN A 102 11.61 37.42 -5.14
C GLN A 102 10.62 38.35 -5.86
N GLU A 103 9.78 37.79 -6.72
CA GLU A 103 8.47 38.34 -7.08
C GLU A 103 7.51 37.88 -5.99
N PRO A 104 6.67 38.77 -5.42
CA PRO A 104 5.78 38.44 -4.32
C PRO A 104 4.65 37.52 -4.78
N ALA A 105 4.96 36.22 -4.88
CA ALA A 105 4.03 35.13 -5.09
C ALA A 105 3.24 34.86 -3.80
N ASN A 106 2.42 35.82 -3.35
CA ASN A 106 1.27 35.51 -2.50
C ASN A 106 0.19 36.61 -2.45
N VAL A 107 -0.18 37.21 -3.58
CA VAL A 107 -1.31 38.17 -3.67
C VAL A 107 -2.62 37.44 -4.03
N GLY A 108 -2.89 36.27 -3.43
CA GLY A 108 -4.02 35.42 -3.83
C GLY A 108 -5.22 35.38 -2.87
N LEU A 109 -5.01 35.45 -1.56
CA LEU A 109 -6.09 35.36 -0.56
C LEU A 109 -5.86 36.32 0.63
N LEU A 110 -4.60 36.58 0.97
CA LEU A 110 -4.22 37.49 2.06
C LEU A 110 -4.34 38.98 1.68
N SER A 111 -4.35 39.29 0.38
CA SER A 111 -4.63 40.64 -0.16
C SER A 111 -6.05 41.11 0.22
N PHE A 112 -7.03 40.21 0.26
CA PHE A 112 -8.39 40.54 0.68
C PHE A 112 -8.49 40.91 2.16
N LEU A 113 -7.72 40.27 3.04
CA LEU A 113 -7.65 40.64 4.47
C LEU A 113 -6.92 41.97 4.68
N GLY A 114 -5.83 42.21 3.94
CA GLY A 114 -5.10 43.49 3.99
C GLY A 114 -5.91 44.67 3.44
N GLY A 115 -6.70 44.45 2.39
CA GLY A 115 -7.63 45.42 1.82
C GLY A 115 -8.80 45.73 2.74
N ALA A 116 -9.39 44.72 3.39
CA ALA A 116 -10.45 44.90 4.38
C ALA A 116 -9.96 45.66 5.63
N ALA A 117 -8.74 45.35 6.10
CA ALA A 117 -8.12 46.08 7.22
C ALA A 117 -7.81 47.54 6.86
N SER A 118 -7.33 47.80 5.63
CA SER A 118 -7.09 49.17 5.14
C SER A 118 -8.39 49.97 4.96
N SER A 119 -9.47 49.33 4.50
CA SER A 119 -10.80 49.95 4.35
C SER A 119 -11.43 50.28 5.71
N ALA A 120 -11.32 49.38 6.69
CA ALA A 120 -11.77 49.62 8.05
C ALA A 120 -10.98 50.74 8.76
N ALA A 121 -9.67 50.83 8.52
CA ALA A 121 -8.83 51.90 9.04
C ALA A 121 -9.16 53.27 8.41
N ALA A 122 -9.49 53.31 7.11
CA ALA A 122 -9.93 54.52 6.43
C ALA A 122 -11.32 55.00 6.91
N ALA A 123 -12.22 54.08 7.23
CA ALA A 123 -13.54 54.40 7.79
C ALA A 123 -13.50 54.88 9.25
N ALA A 124 -12.44 54.55 9.99
CA ALA A 124 -12.21 55.01 11.37
C ALA A 124 -11.41 56.31 11.46
N ALA A 125 -10.92 56.86 10.34
CA ALA A 125 -10.21 58.14 10.32
C ALA A 125 -11.20 59.30 10.56
N PRO A 126 -10.91 60.23 11.48
CA PRO A 126 -11.81 61.33 11.78
C PRO A 126 -11.89 62.28 10.57
N VAL A 127 -13.11 62.57 10.12
CA VAL A 127 -13.37 63.59 9.10
C VAL A 127 -13.04 64.98 9.67
N VAL A 128 -11.79 65.41 9.56
CA VAL A 128 -11.42 66.80 9.85
C VAL A 128 -11.81 67.62 8.63
N GLY A 129 -12.99 68.25 8.73
CA GLY A 129 -13.53 69.16 7.73
C GLY A 129 -12.61 70.34 7.49
N ALA A 130 -12.10 70.45 6.27
CA ALA A 130 -11.51 71.67 5.74
C ALA A 130 -12.62 72.51 5.09
N ARG A 131 -13.07 73.49 5.86
CA ARG A 131 -13.88 74.63 5.48
C ARG A 131 -12.98 75.74 4.92
N VAL A 132 -13.13 76.06 3.64
CA VAL A 132 -13.00 77.42 3.05
C VAL A 132 -13.96 77.49 1.88
#